data_AF-A4NWM0-F1
#
_entry.id   AF-A4NWM0-F1
#
_cell.length_a   1.000
_cell.length_b   1.000
_cell.length_c   1.000
_cell.angle_alpha   90.00
_cell.angle_beta   90.00
_cell.angle_gamma   90.00
#
_symmetry.space_group_name_H-M   'P 1'
#
loop_
_entity.id
_entity.type
_entity.pdbx_description
1 polymer ?
#
loop_
_entity_poly.entity_id
_entity_poly.type
_entity_poly.pdbx_seq_one_letter_code
_entity_poly.pdbx_strand_id
1 'polypeptide(L)'
;MGEKDYFNAKWAKGGPEIVNSIGCADCHDTTSKDFAEGKPALRIARPHVLRALDALEKATAAKDKAEGRPHNNLSFNSAARTEKRAEICANCHVEYYFAGDIKQVTFPWDNGQTADDIEKYYDDIGFTDWTHSLSKAPMLKAQHPDFEIWSLGMHGKNGVTCVDCHMPKVQGADGKVYTDHQIQNPFEAFDSTCANCHDQSKEKLRDIVTSRKKK
;
A
#
# COMPACT_ATOMS: atom_id res chain seq x y z
N MET A 1 23.64 4.53 -6.45
CA MET A 1 23.20 3.61 -7.53
C MET A 1 21.86 4.09 -8.04
N GLY A 2 21.62 4.11 -9.35
CA GLY A 2 20.30 4.45 -9.92
C GLY A 2 19.33 3.27 -9.89
N GLU A 3 18.05 3.49 -10.19
CA GLU A 3 17.00 2.44 -10.17
C GLU A 3 17.33 1.26 -11.10
N LYS A 4 17.82 1.54 -12.31
CA LYS A 4 18.21 0.49 -13.28
C LYS A 4 19.28 -0.45 -12.72
N ASP A 5 20.33 0.10 -12.13
CA ASP A 5 21.44 -0.68 -11.58
C ASP A 5 21.04 -1.46 -10.32
N TYR A 6 20.08 -0.92 -9.55
CA TYR A 6 19.51 -1.60 -8.39
C TYR A 6 18.81 -2.90 -8.79
N PHE A 7 17.99 -2.88 -9.84
CA PHE A 7 17.27 -4.06 -10.31
C PHE A 7 18.10 -5.01 -11.17
N ASN A 8 19.12 -4.50 -11.88
CA ASN A 8 19.95 -5.28 -12.79
C ASN A 8 21.01 -6.13 -12.04
N ALA A 9 20.58 -6.90 -11.05
CA ALA A 9 21.40 -7.78 -10.24
C ALA A 9 20.61 -8.98 -9.72
N LYS A 10 21.31 -10.08 -9.45
CA LYS A 10 20.71 -11.20 -8.67
C LYS A 10 20.55 -10.77 -7.21
N TRP A 11 19.51 -11.27 -6.56
CA TRP A 11 19.23 -11.04 -5.14
C TRP A 11 20.48 -11.17 -4.24
N ALA A 12 21.29 -12.20 -4.45
CA ALA A 12 22.50 -12.46 -3.66
C ALA A 12 23.54 -11.32 -3.70
N LYS A 13 23.58 -10.51 -4.77
CA LYS A 13 24.48 -9.35 -4.87
C LYS A 13 24.18 -8.30 -3.80
N GLY A 14 22.90 -8.15 -3.44
CA GLY A 14 22.46 -7.19 -2.43
C GLY A 14 22.67 -7.65 -0.99
N GLY A 15 23.02 -8.92 -0.74
CA GLY A 15 23.12 -9.48 0.61
C GLY A 15 24.00 -8.68 1.58
N PRO A 16 25.21 -8.25 1.18
CA PRO A 16 26.07 -7.40 2.02
C PRO A 16 25.58 -5.96 2.20
N GLU A 17 24.68 -5.46 1.36
CA GLU A 17 24.27 -4.05 1.28
C GLU A 17 22.88 -3.81 1.91
N ILE A 18 21.95 -4.75 1.73
CA ILE A 18 20.56 -4.68 2.22
C ILE A 18 20.49 -5.42 3.57
N VAL A 19 21.01 -4.76 4.61
CA VAL A 19 21.21 -5.37 5.95
C VAL A 19 20.33 -4.77 7.05
N ASN A 20 19.54 -3.74 6.73
CA ASN A 20 18.61 -3.12 7.66
C ASN A 20 17.18 -3.57 7.36
N SER A 21 16.41 -3.81 8.41
CA SER A 21 14.96 -4.01 8.31
C SER A 21 14.25 -2.73 7.83
N ILE A 22 12.98 -2.88 7.46
CA ILE A 22 12.10 -1.76 7.13
C ILE A 22 12.17 -0.70 8.25
N GLY A 23 12.30 0.57 7.88
CA GLY A 23 12.54 1.64 8.85
C GLY A 23 12.17 3.04 8.35
N CYS A 24 12.67 4.05 9.06
CA CYS A 24 12.25 5.44 8.89
C CYS A 24 12.34 5.93 7.44
N ALA A 25 13.43 5.60 6.75
CA ALA A 25 13.71 6.08 5.40
C ALA A 25 12.77 5.49 4.34
N ASP A 26 12.06 4.40 4.61
CA ASP A 26 11.07 3.84 3.66
C ASP A 26 9.83 4.74 3.53
N CYS A 27 9.45 5.43 4.62
CA CYS A 27 8.20 6.21 4.69
C CYS A 27 8.41 7.72 4.90
N HIS A 28 9.59 8.14 5.36
CA HIS A 28 9.90 9.53 5.73
C HIS A 28 11.09 10.09 4.97
N ASP A 29 11.03 11.36 4.60
CA ASP A 29 12.21 12.12 4.20
C ASP A 29 13.01 12.53 5.42
N THR A 30 13.86 11.62 5.87
CA THR A 30 14.71 11.79 7.06
C THR A 30 15.79 12.85 6.89
N THR A 31 15.97 13.39 5.68
CA THR A 31 16.93 14.47 5.41
C THR A 31 16.30 15.85 5.47
N SER A 32 14.97 15.94 5.56
CA SER A 32 14.25 17.20 5.60
C SER A 32 14.34 17.88 6.97
N LYS A 33 14.32 19.22 6.96
CA LYS A 33 14.18 20.03 8.18
C LYS A 33 12.88 19.71 8.93
N ASP A 34 11.81 19.46 8.19
CA ASP A 34 10.50 19.09 8.76
C ASP A 34 10.59 17.82 9.62
N PHE A 35 11.32 16.80 9.16
CA PHE A 35 11.53 15.58 9.93
C PHE A 35 12.32 15.85 11.22
N ALA A 36 13.40 16.65 11.12
CA ALA A 36 14.20 17.04 12.29
C ALA A 36 13.39 17.84 13.34
N GLU A 37 12.36 18.57 12.90
CA GLU A 37 11.43 19.31 13.77
C GLU A 37 10.26 18.44 14.30
N GLY A 38 10.26 17.13 14.02
CA GLY A 38 9.23 16.20 14.49
C GLY A 38 7.95 16.17 13.63
N LYS A 39 7.95 16.81 12.46
CA LYS A 39 6.87 16.63 11.48
C LYS A 39 7.07 15.33 10.71
N PRO A 40 6.01 14.72 10.16
CA PRO A 40 6.13 13.43 9.47
C PRO A 40 7.04 13.47 8.24
N ALA A 41 7.00 14.53 7.42
CA ALA A 41 7.73 14.55 6.14
C ALA A 41 7.55 13.25 5.31
N LEU A 42 6.30 12.80 5.13
CA LEU A 42 6.00 11.54 4.44
C LEU A 42 6.58 11.57 3.02
N ARG A 43 7.18 10.46 2.59
CA ARG A 43 7.67 10.26 1.23
C ARG A 43 7.38 8.85 0.71
N ILE A 44 7.33 8.72 -0.60
CA ILE A 44 7.49 7.44 -1.29
C ILE A 44 8.98 7.29 -1.64
N ALA A 45 9.65 6.32 -1.01
CA ALA A 45 11.08 6.09 -1.22
C ALA A 45 11.38 5.35 -2.54
N ARG A 46 10.36 4.77 -3.17
CA ARG A 46 10.49 3.87 -4.33
C ARG A 46 9.89 4.50 -5.60
N PRO A 47 10.70 4.84 -6.63
CA PRO A 47 10.19 5.50 -7.82
C PRO A 47 9.10 4.74 -8.59
N HIS A 48 9.12 3.41 -8.59
CA HIS A 48 8.06 2.60 -9.22
C HIS A 48 6.68 2.78 -8.56
N VAL A 49 6.63 3.06 -7.26
CA VAL A 49 5.39 3.32 -6.54
C VAL A 49 4.79 4.67 -6.96
N LEU A 50 5.62 5.71 -7.11
CA LEU A 50 5.16 7.01 -7.63
C LEU A 50 4.55 6.85 -9.03
N ARG A 51 5.23 6.10 -9.92
CA ARG A 51 4.71 5.82 -11.27
C ARG A 51 3.39 5.04 -11.23
N ALA A 52 3.28 4.05 -10.34
CA ALA A 52 2.06 3.26 -10.20
C ALA A 52 0.88 4.09 -9.67
N LEU A 53 1.10 4.94 -8.67
CA LEU A 53 0.08 5.86 -8.14
C LEU A 53 -0.38 6.86 -9.22
N ASP A 54 0.54 7.42 -10.00
CA ASP A 54 0.21 8.31 -11.12
C ASP A 54 -0.53 7.58 -12.25
N ALA A 55 -0.25 6.30 -12.48
CA ALA A 55 -0.98 5.48 -13.45
C ALA A 55 -2.40 5.17 -12.94
N LEU A 56 -2.53 4.81 -11.67
CA LEU A 56 -3.81 4.52 -11.02
C LEU A 56 -4.72 5.75 -10.97
N GLU A 57 -4.18 6.93 -10.66
CA GLU A 57 -4.88 8.21 -10.75
C GLU A 57 -5.49 8.39 -12.15
N LYS A 58 -4.69 8.24 -13.21
CA LYS A 58 -5.18 8.37 -14.59
C LYS A 58 -6.27 7.34 -14.92
N ALA A 59 -6.07 6.09 -14.49
CA ALA A 59 -6.99 4.99 -14.76
C ALA A 59 -8.34 5.15 -14.05
N THR A 60 -8.34 5.75 -12.85
CA THR A 60 -9.54 5.85 -12.00
C THR A 60 -10.25 7.20 -12.12
N ALA A 61 -9.52 8.31 -12.25
CA ALA A 61 -10.11 9.65 -12.39
C ALA A 61 -11.07 9.74 -13.59
N ALA A 62 -10.70 9.14 -14.72
CA ALA A 62 -11.55 9.11 -15.91
C ALA A 62 -12.82 8.28 -15.70
N LYS A 63 -12.69 7.10 -15.06
CA LYS A 63 -13.82 6.21 -14.74
C LYS A 63 -14.77 6.88 -13.76
N ASP A 64 -14.26 7.45 -12.68
CA ASP A 64 -15.07 8.12 -11.66
C ASP A 64 -15.80 9.33 -12.22
N LYS A 65 -15.12 10.15 -13.04
CA LYS A 65 -15.75 11.27 -13.74
C LYS A 65 -16.87 10.81 -14.68
N ALA A 66 -16.66 9.73 -15.44
CA ALA A 66 -17.67 9.19 -16.35
C ALA A 66 -18.89 8.64 -15.62
N GLU A 67 -18.70 8.09 -14.42
CA GLU A 67 -19.75 7.52 -13.58
C GLU A 67 -20.38 8.55 -12.60
N GLY A 68 -19.87 9.78 -12.56
CA GLY A 68 -20.32 10.81 -11.62
C GLY A 68 -19.98 10.50 -10.15
N ARG A 69 -18.95 9.68 -9.90
CA ARG A 69 -18.47 9.35 -8.55
C ARG A 69 -17.51 10.42 -8.04
N PRO A 70 -17.47 10.68 -6.72
CA PRO A 70 -16.38 11.43 -6.11
C PRO A 70 -15.05 10.75 -6.39
N HIS A 71 -14.00 11.55 -6.59
CA HIS A 71 -12.66 11.05 -6.89
C HIS A 71 -11.64 11.78 -6.00
N ASN A 72 -10.78 11.00 -5.34
CA ASN A 72 -9.66 11.53 -4.56
C ASN A 72 -8.39 11.43 -5.41
N ASN A 73 -7.61 12.50 -5.45
CA ASN A 73 -6.32 12.51 -6.14
C ASN A 73 -5.34 11.55 -5.47
N LEU A 74 -4.87 10.55 -6.22
CA LEU A 74 -3.95 9.48 -5.79
C LEU A 74 -2.49 9.76 -6.18
N SER A 75 -2.21 10.84 -6.91
CA SER A 75 -0.83 11.23 -7.22
C SER A 75 -0.14 11.79 -5.97
N PHE A 76 0.69 10.97 -5.32
CA PHE A 76 1.31 11.24 -4.00
C PHE A 76 1.86 12.65 -3.80
N ASN A 77 2.50 13.25 -4.82
CA ASN A 77 3.07 14.58 -4.70
C ASN A 77 2.02 15.68 -4.53
N SER A 78 0.85 15.51 -5.15
CA SER A 78 -0.29 16.44 -5.13
C SER A 78 -1.49 15.97 -4.30
N ALA A 79 -1.46 14.73 -3.81
CA ALA A 79 -2.53 14.12 -3.03
C ALA A 79 -2.75 14.85 -1.70
N ALA A 80 -3.99 14.77 -1.19
CA ALA A 80 -4.32 15.30 0.13
C ALA A 80 -3.55 14.54 1.22
N ARG A 81 -3.30 15.17 2.37
CA ARG A 81 -2.57 14.54 3.48
C ARG A 81 -3.18 13.22 3.93
N THR A 82 -4.52 13.10 3.89
CA THR A 82 -5.23 11.86 4.23
C THR A 82 -4.85 10.73 3.28
N GLU A 83 -4.90 10.96 1.97
CA GLU A 83 -4.53 9.94 0.96
C GLU A 83 -3.08 9.49 1.11
N LYS A 84 -2.14 10.44 1.34
CA LYS A 84 -0.73 10.11 1.59
C LYS A 84 -0.52 9.12 2.74
N ARG A 85 -1.42 9.09 3.73
CA ARG A 85 -1.33 8.14 4.86
C ARG A 85 -1.64 6.70 4.43
N ALA A 86 -2.46 6.48 3.42
CA ALA A 86 -2.66 5.16 2.82
C ALA A 86 -1.56 4.85 1.79
N GLU A 87 -1.20 5.83 0.95
CA GLU A 87 -0.22 5.66 -0.14
C GLU A 87 1.18 5.26 0.34
N ILE A 88 1.62 5.70 1.52
CA ILE A 88 2.91 5.25 2.09
C ILE A 88 2.96 3.73 2.31
N CYS A 89 1.82 3.08 2.60
CA CYS A 89 1.75 1.64 2.75
C CYS A 89 1.91 0.93 1.40
N ALA A 90 1.53 1.59 0.31
CA ALA A 90 1.73 1.11 -1.06
C ALA A 90 3.21 1.07 -1.49
N ASN A 91 4.16 1.52 -0.65
CA ASN A 91 5.58 1.21 -0.86
C ASN A 91 5.84 -0.31 -0.93
N CYS A 92 4.97 -1.13 -0.32
CA CYS A 92 5.16 -2.58 -0.23
C CYS A 92 3.85 -3.40 -0.33
N HIS A 93 2.75 -2.91 0.22
CA HIS A 93 1.50 -3.68 0.44
C HIS A 93 0.57 -3.64 -0.78
N VAL A 94 1.02 -4.25 -1.88
CA VAL A 94 0.36 -4.22 -3.19
C VAL A 94 0.58 -5.52 -3.97
N GLU A 95 -0.21 -5.71 -5.02
CA GLU A 95 0.10 -6.63 -6.12
C GLU A 95 1.25 -6.09 -6.98
N TYR A 96 2.16 -6.98 -7.37
CA TYR A 96 3.28 -6.63 -8.26
C TYR A 96 3.80 -7.83 -9.05
N TYR A 97 4.46 -7.50 -10.16
CA TYR A 97 5.26 -8.44 -10.95
C TYR A 97 6.63 -7.86 -11.31
N PHE A 98 7.45 -8.66 -11.99
CA PHE A 98 8.76 -8.26 -12.48
C PHE A 98 8.75 -8.00 -13.99
N ALA A 99 8.83 -6.74 -14.38
CA ALA A 99 8.79 -6.32 -15.77
C ALA A 99 10.19 -6.34 -16.44
N GLY A 100 10.20 -6.78 -17.70
CA GLY A 100 11.37 -6.75 -18.59
C GLY A 100 12.56 -7.59 -18.12
N ASP A 101 13.67 -7.45 -18.84
CA ASP A 101 14.89 -8.27 -18.60
C ASP A 101 15.55 -7.98 -17.26
N ILE A 102 15.45 -6.73 -16.78
CA ILE A 102 16.01 -6.30 -15.50
C ILE A 102 15.11 -6.64 -14.30
N LYS A 103 13.92 -7.24 -14.54
CA LYS A 103 12.99 -7.67 -13.48
C LYS A 103 12.59 -6.53 -12.52
N GLN A 104 12.25 -5.38 -13.10
CA GLN A 104 11.85 -4.22 -12.33
C GLN A 104 10.48 -4.45 -11.67
N VAL A 105 10.38 -4.16 -10.37
CA VAL A 105 9.10 -4.19 -9.65
C VAL A 105 8.13 -3.21 -10.31
N THR A 106 6.97 -3.72 -10.72
CA THR A 106 5.93 -2.96 -11.41
C THR A 106 4.56 -3.37 -10.88
N PHE A 107 3.68 -2.39 -10.65
CA PHE A 107 2.31 -2.65 -10.20
C PHE A 107 1.39 -2.63 -11.43
N PRO A 108 0.53 -3.63 -11.62
CA PRO A 108 -0.27 -3.80 -12.84
C PRO A 108 -1.52 -2.89 -12.85
N TRP A 109 -1.36 -1.59 -12.55
CA TRP A 109 -2.48 -0.68 -12.28
C TRP A 109 -2.89 0.21 -13.45
N ASP A 110 -2.28 0.04 -14.64
CA ASP A 110 -2.54 0.89 -15.81
C ASP A 110 -4.01 0.89 -16.25
N ASN A 111 -4.72 -0.21 -15.99
CA ASN A 111 -6.16 -0.35 -16.28
C ASN A 111 -7.05 -0.07 -15.05
N GLY A 112 -6.48 0.09 -13.86
CA GLY A 112 -7.19 0.13 -12.59
C GLY A 112 -6.67 -0.91 -11.59
N GLN A 113 -7.33 -1.02 -10.45
CA GLN A 113 -6.89 -1.84 -9.31
C GLN A 113 -7.84 -2.98 -8.96
N THR A 114 -8.88 -3.21 -9.76
CA THR A 114 -9.75 -4.37 -9.56
C THR A 114 -9.07 -5.65 -10.08
N ALA A 115 -9.48 -6.81 -9.58
CA ALA A 115 -8.95 -8.09 -10.09
C ALA A 115 -9.17 -8.22 -11.61
N ASP A 116 -10.33 -7.80 -12.11
CA ASP A 116 -10.65 -7.84 -13.55
C ASP A 116 -9.78 -6.87 -14.37
N ASP A 117 -9.53 -5.65 -13.85
CA ASP A 117 -8.63 -4.68 -14.51
C ASP A 117 -7.19 -5.22 -14.60
N ILE A 118 -6.70 -5.84 -13.51
CA ILE A 118 -5.36 -6.41 -13.40
C ILE A 118 -5.22 -7.67 -14.27
N GLU A 119 -6.22 -8.56 -14.28
CA GLU A 119 -6.26 -9.73 -15.16
C GLU A 119 -6.18 -9.30 -16.62
N LYS A 120 -7.03 -8.34 -17.02
CA LYS A 120 -6.99 -7.76 -18.37
C LYS A 120 -5.64 -7.15 -18.71
N TYR A 121 -5.01 -6.44 -17.77
CA TYR A 121 -3.67 -5.88 -17.98
C TYR A 121 -2.65 -6.96 -18.32
N TYR A 122 -2.61 -8.05 -17.53
CA TYR A 122 -1.68 -9.15 -17.76
C TYR A 122 -1.94 -9.89 -19.08
N ASP A 123 -3.20 -10.09 -19.43
CA ASP A 123 -3.60 -10.69 -20.72
C ASP A 123 -3.17 -9.83 -21.91
N ASP A 124 -3.40 -8.51 -21.85
CA ASP A 124 -3.08 -7.56 -22.93
C ASP A 124 -1.57 -7.53 -23.25
N ILE A 125 -0.73 -7.76 -22.24
CA ILE A 125 0.74 -7.83 -22.41
C ILE A 125 1.26 -9.26 -22.60
N GLY A 126 0.39 -10.27 -22.57
CA GLY A 126 0.77 -11.68 -22.68
C GLY A 126 1.72 -12.14 -21.57
N PHE A 127 1.56 -11.63 -20.35
CA PHE A 127 2.45 -11.92 -19.24
C PHE A 127 2.16 -13.28 -18.60
N THR A 128 3.20 -13.89 -18.03
CA THR A 128 3.12 -15.15 -17.30
C THR A 128 4.23 -15.18 -16.27
N ASP A 129 3.89 -15.41 -15.01
CA ASP A 129 4.88 -15.56 -13.94
C ASP A 129 5.57 -16.93 -14.03
N TRP A 130 4.79 -18.00 -14.23
CA TRP A 130 5.31 -19.35 -14.43
C TRP A 130 4.35 -20.23 -15.24
N THR A 131 4.88 -21.26 -15.88
CA THR A 131 4.06 -22.34 -16.45
C THR A 131 3.78 -23.39 -15.38
N HIS A 132 2.51 -23.65 -15.11
CA HIS A 132 2.11 -24.66 -14.14
C HIS A 132 2.65 -26.04 -14.55
N SER A 133 3.38 -26.70 -13.65
CA SER A 133 4.14 -27.92 -14.00
C SER A 133 3.26 -29.12 -14.36
N LEU A 134 2.01 -29.16 -13.88
CA LEU A 134 1.06 -30.25 -14.16
C LEU A 134 0.21 -29.96 -15.40
N SER A 135 -0.61 -28.91 -15.34
CA SER A 135 -1.58 -28.57 -16.38
C SER A 135 -0.97 -27.85 -17.60
N LYS A 136 0.28 -27.38 -17.48
CA LYS A 136 0.96 -26.55 -18.50
C LYS A 136 0.32 -25.19 -18.76
N ALA A 137 -0.62 -24.77 -17.90
CA ALA A 137 -1.25 -23.46 -18.00
C ALA A 137 -0.24 -22.33 -17.72
N PRO A 138 -0.29 -21.21 -18.45
CA PRO A 138 0.40 -19.98 -18.06
C PRO A 138 -0.29 -19.37 -16.83
N MET A 139 0.46 -19.16 -15.75
CA MET A 139 -0.08 -18.70 -14.47
C MET A 139 0.32 -17.27 -14.14
N LEU A 140 -0.58 -16.57 -13.46
CA LEU A 140 -0.36 -15.31 -12.78
C LEU A 140 -0.28 -15.54 -11.27
N LYS A 141 0.62 -14.81 -10.58
CA LYS A 141 0.82 -14.94 -9.15
C LYS A 141 0.43 -13.64 -8.43
N ALA A 142 -0.68 -13.67 -7.69
CA ALA A 142 -1.05 -12.55 -6.82
C ALA A 142 -0.19 -12.47 -5.53
N GLN A 143 0.30 -11.28 -5.21
CA GLN A 143 1.07 -10.87 -4.02
C GLN A 143 0.24 -9.89 -3.20
N HIS A 144 0.00 -10.19 -1.93
CA HIS A 144 -0.56 -9.31 -0.87
C HIS A 144 -1.17 -7.96 -1.36
N PRO A 145 -2.33 -7.99 -2.04
CA PRO A 145 -2.93 -6.81 -2.67
C PRO A 145 -3.72 -5.97 -1.66
N ASP A 146 -3.07 -5.59 -0.56
CA ASP A 146 -3.75 -4.99 0.58
C ASP A 146 -4.26 -3.58 0.25
N PHE A 147 -3.49 -2.77 -0.50
CA PHE A 147 -3.92 -1.44 -0.94
C PHE A 147 -5.12 -1.52 -1.90
N GLU A 148 -5.08 -2.43 -2.87
CA GLU A 148 -6.13 -2.65 -3.84
C GLU A 148 -7.41 -3.16 -3.17
N ILE A 149 -7.31 -4.13 -2.27
CA ILE A 149 -8.48 -4.66 -1.55
C ILE A 149 -9.03 -3.62 -0.57
N TRP A 150 -8.16 -2.87 0.13
CA TRP A 150 -8.57 -1.80 1.04
C TRP A 150 -9.41 -0.73 0.33
N SER A 151 -8.97 -0.28 -0.85
CA SER A 151 -9.64 0.79 -1.61
C SER A 151 -11.03 0.36 -2.11
N LEU A 152 -11.24 -0.93 -2.34
CA LEU A 152 -12.54 -1.50 -2.70
C LEU A 152 -13.48 -1.71 -1.49
N GLY A 153 -12.91 -1.79 -0.28
CA GLY A 153 -13.62 -1.97 0.97
C GLY A 153 -14.34 -0.72 1.48
N MET A 154 -15.29 -0.89 2.41
CA MET A 154 -16.06 0.22 2.97
C MET A 154 -15.19 1.25 3.70
N HIS A 155 -14.15 0.81 4.40
CA HIS A 155 -13.23 1.74 5.09
C HIS A 155 -12.48 2.63 4.09
N GLY A 156 -11.86 2.05 3.05
CA GLY A 156 -11.17 2.82 2.01
C GLY A 156 -12.10 3.78 1.26
N LYS A 157 -13.29 3.31 0.88
CA LYS A 157 -14.34 4.15 0.26
C LYS A 157 -14.80 5.34 1.11
N ASN A 158 -14.59 5.29 2.43
CA ASN A 158 -14.91 6.38 3.36
C ASN A 158 -13.66 7.15 3.82
N GLY A 159 -12.50 6.94 3.20
CA GLY A 159 -11.26 7.65 3.52
C GLY A 159 -10.61 7.23 4.84
N VAL A 160 -11.02 6.10 5.44
CA VAL A 160 -10.33 5.52 6.61
C VAL A 160 -9.07 4.83 6.12
N THR A 161 -7.92 5.31 6.57
CA THR A 161 -6.61 4.94 6.04
C THR A 161 -5.98 3.79 6.82
N CYS A 162 -4.94 3.19 6.24
CA CYS A 162 -4.11 2.18 6.92
C CYS A 162 -3.60 2.67 8.29
N VAL A 163 -3.20 3.95 8.37
CA VAL A 163 -2.65 4.58 9.58
C VAL A 163 -3.70 4.74 10.67
N ASP A 164 -4.98 4.94 10.34
CA ASP A 164 -6.03 5.10 11.37
C ASP A 164 -6.22 3.82 12.20
N CYS A 165 -5.98 2.64 11.60
CA CYS A 165 -6.11 1.35 12.27
C CYS A 165 -4.76 0.80 12.79
N HIS A 166 -3.69 0.94 12.02
CA HIS A 166 -2.42 0.26 12.29
C HIS A 166 -1.36 1.15 12.94
N MET A 167 -1.56 2.46 12.94
CA MET A 167 -0.63 3.45 13.49
C MET A 167 -1.41 4.56 14.22
N PRO A 168 -2.19 4.21 15.25
CA PRO A 168 -3.07 5.15 15.93
C PRO A 168 -2.27 6.28 16.59
N LYS A 169 -2.95 7.40 16.83
CA LYS A 169 -2.41 8.44 17.71
C LYS A 169 -2.54 7.98 19.16
N VAL A 170 -1.43 8.01 19.89
CA VAL A 170 -1.35 7.63 21.30
C VAL A 170 -0.65 8.73 22.10
N GLN A 171 -0.86 8.76 23.41
CA GLN A 171 -0.26 9.74 24.31
C GLN A 171 0.89 9.11 25.09
N GLY A 172 2.05 9.76 25.10
CA GLY A 172 3.22 9.35 25.87
C GLY A 172 3.07 9.65 27.35
N ALA A 173 3.98 9.10 28.17
CA ALA A 173 4.03 9.38 29.60
C ALA A 173 4.29 10.87 29.91
N ASP A 174 4.88 11.61 28.98
CA ASP A 174 5.10 13.05 29.04
C ASP A 174 3.88 13.88 28.57
N GLY A 175 2.76 13.22 28.27
CA GLY A 175 1.53 13.85 27.81
C GLY A 175 1.52 14.23 26.33
N LYS A 176 2.59 13.99 25.56
CA LYS A 176 2.63 14.35 24.13
C LYS A 176 1.95 13.30 23.27
N VAL A 177 1.22 13.75 22.26
CA VAL A 177 0.59 12.87 21.27
C VAL A 177 1.56 12.54 20.16
N TYR A 178 1.74 11.26 19.85
CA TYR A 178 2.57 10.76 18.76
C TYR A 178 1.84 9.66 17.98
N THR A 179 2.38 9.30 16.81
CA THR A 179 1.88 8.14 16.04
C THR A 179 2.57 6.89 16.55
N ASP A 180 1.79 5.90 16.97
CA ASP A 180 2.33 4.58 17.30
C ASP A 180 2.93 3.94 16.04
N HIS A 181 4.20 3.53 16.14
CA HIS A 181 4.93 2.86 15.06
C HIS A 181 5.06 1.35 15.29
N GLN A 182 4.44 0.82 16.34
CA GLN A 182 4.24 -0.62 16.51
C GLN A 182 3.11 -1.09 15.58
N ILE A 183 3.41 -1.19 14.28
CA ILE A 183 2.46 -1.64 13.26
C ILE A 183 2.06 -3.10 13.55
N GLN A 184 0.84 -3.29 14.02
CA GLN A 184 0.37 -4.57 14.53
C GLN A 184 -1.13 -4.80 14.24
N ASN A 185 -1.69 -5.85 14.83
CA ASN A 185 -3.12 -6.10 14.81
C ASN A 185 -3.88 -4.96 15.54
N PRO A 186 -4.79 -4.23 14.87
CA PRO A 186 -5.51 -3.09 15.47
C PRO A 186 -6.30 -3.45 16.73
N PHE A 187 -6.74 -4.71 16.87
CA PHE A 187 -7.45 -5.15 18.08
C PHE A 187 -6.58 -5.14 19.34
N GLU A 188 -5.25 -5.10 19.24
CA GLU A 188 -4.38 -4.94 20.41
C GLU A 188 -4.41 -3.51 20.97
N ALA A 189 -4.74 -2.53 20.11
CA ALA A 189 -4.87 -1.12 20.46
C ALA A 189 -6.31 -0.60 20.22
N PHE A 190 -7.31 -1.43 20.53
CA PHE A 190 -8.73 -1.21 20.18
C PHE A 190 -9.26 0.18 20.55
N ASP A 191 -8.97 0.64 21.77
CA ASP A 191 -9.47 1.91 22.32
C ASP A 191 -8.93 3.13 21.56
N SER A 192 -7.76 2.99 20.93
CA SER A 192 -7.12 4.04 20.13
C SER A 192 -7.31 3.88 18.62
N THR A 193 -8.01 2.82 18.19
CA THR A 193 -8.23 2.48 16.77
C THR A 193 -9.73 2.42 16.47
N CYS A 194 -10.36 1.26 16.63
CA CYS A 194 -11.76 1.02 16.30
C CYS A 194 -12.71 1.90 17.13
N ALA A 195 -12.43 2.07 18.43
CA ALA A 195 -13.30 2.81 19.35
C ALA A 195 -13.38 4.32 19.04
N ASN A 196 -12.48 4.87 18.21
CA ASN A 196 -12.58 6.25 17.74
C ASN A 196 -13.79 6.49 16.82
N CYS A 197 -14.35 5.44 16.23
CA CYS A 197 -15.44 5.53 15.25
C CYS A 197 -16.61 4.58 15.54
N HIS A 198 -16.44 3.61 16.42
CA HIS A 198 -17.42 2.56 16.69
C HIS A 198 -17.79 2.50 18.17
N ASP A 199 -19.10 2.50 18.46
CA ASP A 199 -19.63 2.33 19.82
C ASP A 199 -19.74 0.85 20.24
N GLN A 200 -19.54 -0.10 19.31
CA GLN A 200 -19.61 -1.53 19.61
C GLN A 200 -18.43 -2.00 20.45
N SER A 201 -18.64 -3.02 21.29
CA SER A 201 -17.56 -3.60 22.09
C SER A 201 -16.47 -4.26 21.25
N LYS A 202 -15.27 -4.37 21.83
CA LYS A 202 -14.12 -5.06 21.24
C LYS A 202 -14.45 -6.49 20.82
N GLU A 203 -15.17 -7.21 21.66
CA GLU A 203 -15.60 -8.60 21.42
C GLU A 203 -16.55 -8.66 20.24
N LYS A 204 -17.55 -7.77 20.18
CA LYS A 204 -18.53 -7.75 19.11
C LYS A 204 -17.88 -7.52 17.74
N LEU A 205 -16.96 -6.56 17.65
CA LEU A 205 -16.24 -6.28 16.39
C LEU A 205 -15.26 -7.42 16.03
N ARG A 206 -14.58 -8.01 17.01
CA ARG A 206 -13.70 -9.17 16.80
C ARG A 206 -14.47 -10.37 16.27
N ASP A 207 -15.67 -10.62 16.78
CA ASP A 207 -16.53 -11.71 16.31
C ASP A 207 -17.02 -11.48 14.89
N ILE A 208 -17.38 -10.24 14.53
CA ILE A 208 -17.74 -9.89 13.15
C ILE A 208 -16.57 -10.17 12.21
N VAL A 209 -15.35 -9.70 12.54
CA VAL A 209 -14.15 -9.94 11.72
C VAL A 209 -13.85 -11.44 11.62
N THR A 210 -13.95 -12.17 12.73
CA THR A 210 -13.75 -13.62 12.77
C THR A 210 -14.77 -14.35 11.91
N SER A 211 -16.03 -13.91 11.89
CA SER A 211 -17.07 -14.50 11.05
C SER A 211 -16.78 -14.31 9.56
N ARG A 212 -16.15 -13.20 9.16
CA ARG A 212 -15.76 -12.95 7.76
C ARG A 212 -14.55 -13.78 7.34
N LYS A 213 -13.60 -14.03 8.25
CA LYS A 213 -12.46 -14.92 7.99
C LYS A 213 -12.84 -16.39 7.81
N LYS A 214 -13.98 -16.81 8.36
CA LYS A 214 -14.50 -18.19 8.26
C LYS A 214 -15.33 -18.46 7.01
N LYS A 215 -15.80 -17.41 6.33
CA LYS A 215 -16.57 -17.52 5.09
C LYS A 215 -15.62 -17.63 3.91
#